data_AF-A0A0F6W0Q6-F1
#
_entry.id   AF-A0A0F6W0Q6-F1
#
_cell.length_a   1.000
_cell.length_b   1.000
_cell.length_c   1.000
_cell.angle_alpha   90.00
_cell.angle_beta   90.00
_cell.angle_gamma   90.00
#
_symmetry.space_group_name_H-M   'P 1'
#
loop_
_entity.id
_entity.type
_entity.pdbx_description
1 polymer ?
#
loop_
_entity_poly.entity_id
_entity_poly.type
_entity_poly.pdbx_seq_one_letter_code
_entity_poly.pdbx_strand_id
1 'polypeptide(L)'
;MGRCTPRFRCARTTPFLRDRADPGHKRDSLAGTRAARSGRSRARRRPPTAPSDANGGNEEHGDQEADASRHARTRCGAGPGGGRRERRHRLRRCGARLHEPARAHRCPAPAAPGAELRRSLAEHDPALRDLQLLHGARAGRSVRRMHAEPRRREPPGLLLELRREELRHPMNIRRFLLITSALSLAACGSGESASSPATTETPTVASAPTTPPTPVIEPLPEVQTDARKVALGRRLFHDTRLSGDETLSCSTCHSLDHGGAEPRRTSTGIRGQIGPINSPTVLNAGFNFVQFWDGRAADLQAQAAGPVANPIEMGATWEQVTQRLAADAEITAELAAIYGGEGAAAVTQANVTDAIAEYERSLVTPSRFDRFLRGEQSALTDDERRGYETFQQVGCTSCHRGVNVGGTMYQRMGLVRRTYFEDRGGPLTEADMGRFNVTHAEADRHMFKVPTLRNVALTAPYLHDGSQQTLDDTVRVMGRYQLGRELEAEQVRVIVAFLNSLTGELPAHARMPTTAPADAPAPTAPEAPATP
;
A
#
# COMPACT_ATOMS: atom_id res chain seq x y z
N MET A 1 -21.52 43.93 56.43
CA MET A 1 -20.56 42.83 56.13
C MET A 1 -19.34 43.51 55.48
N GLY A 2 -18.10 43.46 55.96
CA GLY A 2 -17.43 42.53 56.87
C GLY A 2 -16.23 41.88 56.13
N ARG A 3 -15.29 42.66 55.57
CA ARG A 3 -14.04 43.22 56.14
C ARG A 3 -12.83 42.26 56.23
N CYS A 4 -11.68 42.77 55.77
CA CYS A 4 -10.28 42.40 56.06
C CYS A 4 -9.54 41.32 55.23
N THR A 5 -8.23 41.56 55.07
CA THR A 5 -7.18 40.78 54.35
C THR A 5 -5.94 40.63 55.26
N PRO A 6 -5.05 39.65 55.00
CA PRO A 6 -3.63 39.94 54.66
C PRO A 6 -3.05 38.95 53.60
N ARG A 7 -1.89 39.09 52.91
CA ARG A 7 -0.73 40.04 52.88
C ARG A 7 0.50 39.66 53.74
N PHE A 8 1.73 39.89 53.19
CA PHE A 8 3.08 39.72 53.80
C PHE A 8 3.60 38.27 53.98
N ARG A 9 4.92 37.95 54.00
CA ARG A 9 6.16 38.51 53.35
C ARG A 9 7.31 37.48 53.42
N CYS A 10 8.47 37.78 52.82
CA CYS A 10 9.67 36.91 52.76
C CYS A 10 10.65 37.07 53.94
N ALA A 11 11.38 35.98 54.25
CA ALA A 11 12.68 35.92 54.93
C ALA A 11 13.30 34.50 54.70
N ARG A 12 14.58 34.18 54.91
CA ARG A 12 15.92 34.77 54.66
C ARG A 12 16.96 33.83 55.33
N THR A 13 18.13 33.62 54.70
CA THR A 13 19.45 33.26 55.31
C THR A 13 19.67 31.97 56.16
N THR A 14 20.40 30.98 55.60
CA THR A 14 21.81 30.50 55.92
C THR A 14 22.35 30.50 57.38
N PRO A 15 23.41 29.72 57.79
CA PRO A 15 24.52 29.10 57.01
C PRO A 15 25.07 27.72 57.53
N PHE A 16 26.34 27.37 57.18
CA PHE A 16 27.28 26.35 57.76
C PHE A 16 27.08 24.85 57.42
N LEU A 17 28.09 23.96 57.25
CA LEU A 17 29.59 24.00 57.12
C LEU A 17 30.01 22.84 56.13
N ARG A 18 31.08 22.94 55.32
CA ARG A 18 32.47 22.39 55.50
C ARG A 18 32.56 20.98 56.15
N ASP A 19 33.48 20.08 55.78
CA ASP A 19 34.80 20.28 55.12
C ASP A 19 35.39 18.98 54.50
N ARG A 20 36.20 19.09 53.41
CA ARG A 20 37.31 18.18 52.99
C ARG A 20 36.96 16.68 52.68
N ALA A 21 37.78 15.86 51.99
CA ALA A 21 39.10 16.02 51.36
C ALA A 21 39.22 15.21 50.03
N ASP A 22 40.16 15.60 49.16
CA ASP A 22 40.81 14.72 48.15
C ASP A 22 42.13 14.20 48.75
N PRO A 23 42.61 12.98 48.40
CA PRO A 23 43.84 12.94 47.62
C PRO A 23 43.94 11.79 46.60
N GLY A 24 44.08 12.16 45.32
CA GLY A 24 45.42 12.23 44.73
C GLY A 24 46.10 10.95 44.23
N HIS A 25 46.19 10.86 42.90
CA HIS A 25 47.28 10.27 42.10
C HIS A 25 47.81 8.85 42.41
N LYS A 26 47.77 8.01 41.36
CA LYS A 26 49.03 7.56 40.74
C LYS A 26 48.90 7.43 39.22
N ARG A 27 49.97 7.80 38.51
CA ARG A 27 50.22 7.40 37.13
C ARG A 27 50.98 6.09 37.15
N ASP A 28 50.90 5.31 36.08
CA ASP A 28 52.08 4.67 35.52
C ASP A 28 51.99 4.58 34.00
N SER A 29 53.14 4.64 33.34
CA SER A 29 53.25 4.57 31.88
C SER A 29 54.52 3.83 31.49
N LEU A 30 54.40 2.81 30.64
CA LEU A 30 55.56 2.21 29.97
C LEU A 30 55.36 2.21 28.46
N ALA A 31 56.41 2.60 27.75
CA ALA A 31 56.42 2.69 26.29
C ALA A 31 57.07 1.45 25.66
N GLY A 32 56.54 1.01 24.51
CA GLY A 32 57.00 -0.16 23.75
C GLY A 32 57.33 0.20 22.30
N THR A 33 58.49 0.82 22.10
CA THR A 33 59.21 1.14 20.85
C THR A 33 58.70 0.65 19.49
N ARG A 34 58.74 1.57 18.51
CA ARG A 34 58.63 1.35 17.05
C ARG A 34 59.52 0.23 16.51
N ALA A 35 59.02 -0.49 15.50
CA ALA A 35 59.81 -0.83 14.30
C ALA A 35 58.89 -1.01 13.08
N ALA A 36 59.34 -0.63 11.88
CA ALA A 36 58.61 -0.85 10.64
C ALA A 36 59.61 -1.16 9.50
N ARG A 37 59.27 -2.08 8.58
CA ARG A 37 59.81 -2.07 7.21
C ARG A 37 59.13 -3.04 6.23
N SER A 38 58.96 -2.54 5.00
CA SER A 38 59.00 -3.24 3.70
C SER A 38 58.43 -4.67 3.58
N GLY A 39 57.34 -4.83 2.82
CA GLY A 39 56.93 -6.12 2.26
C GLY A 39 57.70 -6.52 0.99
N ARG A 40 57.35 -7.68 0.43
CA ARG A 40 57.68 -8.09 -0.95
C ARG A 40 56.52 -8.85 -1.57
N SER A 41 56.37 -8.72 -2.89
CA SER A 41 55.34 -9.37 -3.69
C SER A 41 55.87 -10.62 -4.42
N ARG A 42 54.94 -11.56 -4.71
CA ARG A 42 54.98 -12.77 -5.58
C ARG A 42 54.37 -13.98 -4.83
N ALA A 43 53.74 -14.96 -5.49
CA ALA A 43 53.03 -14.98 -6.77
C ALA A 43 52.16 -16.25 -6.87
N ARG A 44 51.04 -16.17 -7.61
CA ARG A 44 50.24 -17.24 -8.23
C ARG A 44 50.64 -18.71 -7.98
N ARG A 45 49.71 -19.53 -7.46
CA ARG A 45 49.41 -20.91 -7.98
C ARG A 45 48.08 -21.47 -7.45
N ARG A 46 47.32 -22.07 -8.37
CA ARG A 46 46.14 -22.96 -8.24
C ARG A 46 46.04 -23.70 -9.59
N PRO A 47 45.46 -24.91 -9.69
CA PRO A 47 45.28 -25.96 -8.69
C PRO A 47 46.21 -27.17 -9.04
N PRO A 48 45.87 -28.39 -8.60
CA PRO A 48 45.74 -29.48 -9.58
C PRO A 48 44.38 -30.19 -9.52
N THR A 49 44.12 -31.04 -10.51
CA THR A 49 42.90 -31.86 -10.66
C THR A 49 43.05 -33.25 -10.02
N ALA A 50 41.93 -33.96 -9.84
CA ALA A 50 41.91 -35.38 -9.48
C ALA A 50 42.30 -36.29 -10.66
N PRO A 51 42.65 -37.55 -10.38
CA PRO A 51 42.32 -38.71 -11.21
C PRO A 51 41.31 -39.64 -10.50
N SER A 52 40.84 -40.66 -11.21
CA SER A 52 39.83 -41.63 -10.80
C SER A 52 40.38 -43.08 -10.76
N ASP A 53 39.50 -44.02 -10.39
CA ASP A 53 39.50 -45.45 -10.76
C ASP A 53 40.38 -46.48 -10.02
N ALA A 54 39.69 -47.22 -9.14
CA ALA A 54 39.46 -48.68 -9.22
C ALA A 54 40.48 -49.72 -8.67
N ASN A 55 39.87 -50.83 -8.22
CA ASN A 55 40.42 -52.13 -7.76
C ASN A 55 41.27 -52.15 -6.45
N GLY A 56 41.19 -53.20 -5.63
CA GLY A 56 40.23 -54.33 -5.66
C GLY A 56 40.64 -55.55 -4.82
N GLY A 57 39.67 -56.18 -4.16
CA GLY A 57 39.82 -57.38 -3.31
C GLY A 57 40.53 -57.15 -1.96
N ASN A 58 40.58 -58.10 -1.00
CA ASN A 58 39.89 -59.40 -0.82
C ASN A 58 40.38 -60.00 0.54
N GLU A 59 39.79 -61.03 1.18
CA GLU A 59 38.42 -61.61 1.19
C GLU A 59 37.68 -61.14 2.50
N GLU A 60 36.77 -61.80 3.24
CA GLU A 60 36.01 -63.08 3.21
C GLU A 60 34.73 -62.96 4.12
N HIS A 61 33.89 -64.01 4.21
CA HIS A 61 32.66 -64.16 5.04
C HIS A 61 31.55 -63.09 4.79
N GLY A 62 30.39 -63.36 4.19
CA GLY A 62 29.74 -64.63 3.79
C GLY A 62 28.57 -64.99 4.73
N ASP A 63 27.33 -65.25 4.29
CA ASP A 63 26.80 -65.18 2.91
C ASP A 63 25.27 -64.99 2.84
N GLN A 64 24.81 -64.61 1.63
CA GLN A 64 23.56 -64.85 0.87
C GLN A 64 22.36 -65.63 1.51
N GLU A 65 21.10 -65.56 1.07
CA GLU A 65 20.47 -65.06 -0.18
C GLU A 65 18.96 -64.71 0.03
N ALA A 66 18.18 -64.44 -1.03
CA ALA A 66 16.72 -64.28 -0.97
C ALA A 66 15.99 -64.78 -2.24
N ASP A 67 14.93 -65.62 -2.10
CA ASP A 67 13.92 -65.82 -3.16
C ASP A 67 12.56 -66.45 -2.67
N ALA A 68 11.55 -66.33 -3.54
CA ALA A 68 10.43 -67.22 -3.86
C ALA A 68 9.47 -67.80 -2.78
N SER A 69 8.30 -67.17 -2.74
CA SER A 69 6.96 -67.73 -2.47
C SER A 69 6.71 -69.23 -2.83
N ARG A 70 6.00 -70.00 -1.97
CA ARG A 70 5.15 -71.12 -2.45
C ARG A 70 4.05 -71.66 -1.50
N HIS A 71 2.79 -71.44 -1.92
CA HIS A 71 1.60 -72.33 -1.79
C HIS A 71 1.10 -72.70 -0.37
N ALA A 72 -0.18 -73.01 -0.13
CA ALA A 72 -1.27 -73.65 -0.91
C ALA A 72 -2.64 -73.02 -0.54
N ARG A 73 -3.86 -73.30 -1.06
CA ARG A 73 -4.59 -74.01 -2.16
C ARG A 73 -6.08 -73.60 -1.92
N THR A 74 -7.15 -73.68 -2.72
CA THR A 74 -7.65 -74.05 -4.09
C THR A 74 -9.11 -73.48 -4.12
N ARG A 75 -9.94 -73.33 -5.17
CA ARG A 75 -10.11 -73.56 -6.64
C ARG A 75 -11.32 -72.65 -7.02
N CYS A 76 -11.65 -72.20 -8.24
CA CYS A 76 -11.18 -72.35 -9.63
C CYS A 76 -11.05 -70.91 -10.24
N GLY A 77 -11.06 -70.55 -11.53
CA GLY A 77 -11.38 -71.21 -12.82
C GLY A 77 -12.83 -70.91 -13.28
N ALA A 78 -13.12 -70.43 -14.49
CA ALA A 78 -12.24 -70.15 -15.65
C ALA A 78 -12.77 -69.01 -16.57
N GLY A 79 -11.90 -68.48 -17.46
CA GLY A 79 -12.24 -67.60 -18.60
C GLY A 79 -12.23 -68.36 -19.94
N PRO A 80 -11.78 -67.79 -21.09
CA PRO A 80 -11.30 -66.42 -21.33
C PRO A 80 -11.75 -65.75 -22.68
N GLY A 81 -11.30 -64.51 -22.94
CA GLY A 81 -11.31 -63.85 -24.26
C GLY A 81 -12.63 -63.16 -24.68
N GLY A 82 -12.65 -62.23 -25.64
CA GLY A 82 -11.56 -61.56 -26.37
C GLY A 82 -11.94 -61.20 -27.82
N GLY A 83 -11.87 -59.93 -28.24
CA GLY A 83 -12.08 -59.56 -29.66
C GLY A 83 -12.56 -58.11 -29.92
N ARG A 84 -12.32 -57.62 -31.15
CA ARG A 84 -12.78 -56.31 -31.65
C ARG A 84 -13.98 -56.48 -32.60
N ARG A 85 -14.89 -55.49 -32.68
CA ARG A 85 -15.29 -54.75 -33.92
C ARG A 85 -16.58 -53.93 -33.76
N GLU A 86 -16.83 -53.04 -34.71
CA GLU A 86 -18.04 -52.21 -34.78
C GLU A 86 -19.28 -52.97 -35.28
N ARG A 87 -20.48 -52.44 -35.01
CA ARG A 87 -21.50 -52.17 -36.05
C ARG A 87 -22.63 -51.24 -35.56
N ARG A 88 -23.42 -50.76 -36.52
CA ARG A 88 -24.47 -49.73 -36.38
C ARG A 88 -25.88 -50.33 -36.45
N HIS A 89 -26.89 -49.49 -36.13
CA HIS A 89 -28.31 -49.58 -36.55
C HIS A 89 -29.16 -50.67 -35.84
N ARG A 90 -30.49 -50.55 -35.70
CA ARG A 90 -31.44 -49.45 -36.06
C ARG A 90 -32.71 -49.48 -35.19
N LEU A 91 -33.30 -48.28 -35.01
CA LEU A 91 -34.74 -47.96 -34.90
C LEU A 91 -35.78 -49.09 -34.70
N ARG A 92 -36.72 -48.85 -33.76
CA ARG A 92 -38.17 -48.99 -34.03
C ARG A 92 -38.93 -47.72 -33.63
N ARG A 93 -40.03 -47.44 -34.33
CA ARG A 93 -41.00 -46.34 -34.09
C ARG A 93 -42.38 -46.94 -33.84
N CYS A 94 -43.20 -46.26 -33.03
CA CYS A 94 -44.66 -46.03 -33.17
C CYS A 94 -45.15 -45.34 -31.87
N GLY A 95 -46.14 -44.45 -31.85
CA GLY A 95 -46.94 -43.82 -32.92
C GLY A 95 -47.50 -42.46 -32.43
N ALA A 96 -48.21 -41.70 -33.26
CA ALA A 96 -48.52 -40.28 -32.99
C ALA A 96 -50.02 -39.94 -32.88
N ARG A 97 -50.30 -38.86 -32.12
CA ARG A 97 -51.44 -37.91 -32.20
C ARG A 97 -51.07 -36.74 -31.25
N LEU A 98 -50.76 -35.53 -31.70
CA LEU A 98 -51.52 -34.51 -32.44
C LEU A 98 -52.74 -33.95 -31.67
N HIS A 99 -52.58 -32.72 -31.17
CA HIS A 99 -53.60 -31.70 -30.96
C HIS A 99 -52.97 -30.31 -31.17
N GLU A 100 -53.79 -29.30 -31.45
CA GLU A 100 -53.37 -27.99 -32.00
C GLU A 100 -53.06 -26.93 -30.93
N PRO A 101 -52.23 -25.91 -31.25
CA PRO A 101 -52.14 -24.67 -30.48
C PRO A 101 -53.23 -23.66 -30.91
N ALA A 102 -54.03 -23.19 -29.96
CA ALA A 102 -55.07 -22.18 -30.20
C ALA A 102 -54.49 -20.77 -30.46
N ARG A 103 -55.29 -19.89 -31.08
CA ARG A 103 -54.84 -18.58 -31.57
C ARG A 103 -54.94 -17.44 -30.55
N ALA A 104 -53.93 -16.58 -30.64
CA ALA A 104 -53.82 -15.19 -30.18
C ALA A 104 -55.08 -14.42 -29.71
N HIS A 105 -54.92 -13.72 -28.59
CA HIS A 105 -55.46 -12.37 -28.40
C HIS A 105 -54.31 -11.38 -28.12
N ARG A 106 -54.38 -10.18 -28.70
CA ARG A 106 -53.48 -9.05 -28.42
C ARG A 106 -54.27 -7.94 -27.74
N CYS A 107 -53.77 -7.46 -26.61
CA CYS A 107 -54.13 -6.16 -26.02
C CYS A 107 -52.85 -5.33 -25.78
N PRO A 108 -52.95 -3.99 -25.67
CA PRO A 108 -51.84 -3.10 -26.03
C PRO A 108 -50.86 -2.82 -24.89
N ALA A 109 -49.63 -2.45 -25.28
CA ALA A 109 -48.68 -1.79 -24.38
C ALA A 109 -49.08 -0.32 -24.17
N PRO A 110 -48.88 0.26 -22.97
CA PRO A 110 -49.17 1.67 -22.70
C PRO A 110 -48.19 2.60 -23.42
N ALA A 111 -48.68 3.78 -23.83
CA ALA A 111 -47.86 4.83 -24.43
C ALA A 111 -47.15 5.69 -23.37
N ALA A 112 -46.01 6.29 -23.73
CA ALA A 112 -45.27 7.19 -22.85
C ALA A 112 -45.89 8.61 -22.81
N PRO A 113 -46.26 9.16 -21.64
CA PRO A 113 -46.81 10.51 -21.51
C PRO A 113 -45.70 11.57 -21.35
N GLY A 114 -45.02 11.91 -22.44
CA GLY A 114 -43.97 12.94 -22.47
C GLY A 114 -44.47 14.36 -22.71
N ALA A 115 -45.56 14.81 -22.06
CA ALA A 115 -46.21 16.09 -22.40
C ALA A 115 -46.98 16.85 -21.29
N GLU A 116 -46.89 16.48 -20.01
CA GLU A 116 -47.73 17.10 -18.96
C GLU A 116 -46.97 17.55 -17.69
N LEU A 117 -45.83 18.23 -17.88
CA LEU A 117 -45.07 18.90 -16.80
C LEU A 117 -44.92 20.41 -17.07
N ARG A 118 -46.04 21.14 -17.24
CA ARG A 118 -46.06 22.61 -17.41
C ARG A 118 -47.20 23.36 -16.70
N ARG A 119 -47.82 22.76 -15.68
CA ARG A 119 -48.61 23.47 -14.64
C ARG A 119 -48.27 22.87 -13.27
N SER A 120 -48.32 23.70 -12.23
CA SER A 120 -47.98 23.36 -10.83
C SER A 120 -46.50 23.31 -10.42
N LEU A 121 -45.66 24.19 -10.99
CA LEU A 121 -44.47 24.73 -10.32
C LEU A 121 -44.45 26.25 -10.56
N ALA A 122 -45.26 26.98 -9.79
CA ALA A 122 -45.51 28.41 -9.99
C ALA A 122 -45.94 29.18 -8.72
N GLU A 123 -45.64 28.65 -7.53
CA GLU A 123 -45.80 29.35 -6.25
C GLU A 123 -44.50 29.19 -5.44
N HIS A 124 -44.05 30.26 -4.79
CA HIS A 124 -42.87 30.34 -3.91
C HIS A 124 -41.47 30.18 -4.58
N ASP A 125 -41.02 31.21 -5.31
CA ASP A 125 -39.82 32.01 -4.93
C ASP A 125 -39.76 33.33 -5.75
N PRO A 126 -39.53 34.52 -5.15
CA PRO A 126 -39.52 35.80 -5.87
C PRO A 126 -38.19 36.16 -6.58
N ALA A 127 -37.15 35.30 -6.60
CA ALA A 127 -35.81 35.65 -7.06
C ALA A 127 -35.40 35.09 -8.44
N LEU A 128 -36.11 35.42 -9.53
CA LEU A 128 -35.60 35.26 -10.91
C LEU A 128 -36.34 36.09 -12.00
N ARG A 129 -36.55 37.39 -11.74
CA ARG A 129 -36.81 38.37 -12.82
C ARG A 129 -35.49 38.85 -13.42
N ASP A 130 -35.58 39.35 -14.66
CA ASP A 130 -34.51 40.00 -15.43
C ASP A 130 -33.31 39.14 -15.84
N LEU A 131 -33.51 38.26 -16.84
CA LEU A 131 -32.75 38.34 -18.10
C LEU A 131 -33.40 37.54 -19.25
N GLN A 132 -34.42 38.11 -19.92
CA GLN A 132 -34.91 37.59 -21.21
C GLN A 132 -35.17 38.71 -22.23
N LEU A 133 -34.09 39.21 -22.82
CA LEU A 133 -34.13 39.93 -24.11
C LEU A 133 -33.02 39.39 -25.01
N LEU A 134 -33.39 38.66 -26.06
CA LEU A 134 -33.07 38.93 -27.47
C LEU A 134 -33.19 37.66 -28.36
N HIS A 135 -33.74 37.86 -29.56
CA HIS A 135 -33.72 36.99 -30.74
C HIS A 135 -34.22 35.52 -30.62
N GLY A 136 -35.42 35.28 -31.16
CA GLY A 136 -35.82 33.98 -31.71
C GLY A 136 -36.03 34.06 -33.22
N ALA A 137 -35.83 32.97 -33.96
CA ALA A 137 -36.11 32.93 -35.41
C ALA A 137 -36.45 31.53 -35.97
N ARG A 138 -37.76 31.29 -36.18
CA ARG A 138 -38.38 30.40 -37.20
C ARG A 138 -38.11 28.88 -37.11
N ALA A 139 -39.00 28.11 -37.75
CA ALA A 139 -39.05 26.66 -37.63
C ALA A 139 -39.33 25.96 -38.97
N GLY A 140 -38.86 24.70 -39.07
CA GLY A 140 -39.60 23.59 -39.67
C GLY A 140 -39.45 23.29 -41.16
N ARG A 141 -39.04 22.04 -41.46
CA ARG A 141 -39.92 21.11 -42.21
C ARG A 141 -39.55 19.61 -42.12
N SER A 142 -40.58 18.81 -41.88
CA SER A 142 -40.85 17.43 -42.36
C SER A 142 -39.70 16.45 -42.70
N VAL A 143 -39.71 15.30 -42.02
CA VAL A 143 -39.02 14.05 -42.43
C VAL A 143 -39.85 13.28 -43.47
N ARG A 144 -39.19 12.56 -44.39
CA ARG A 144 -39.75 11.38 -45.10
C ARG A 144 -38.83 10.18 -44.89
N ARG A 145 -39.41 9.00 -44.62
CA ARG A 145 -38.74 7.70 -44.68
C ARG A 145 -38.94 7.06 -46.06
N MET A 146 -37.96 6.28 -46.51
CA MET A 146 -38.16 5.13 -47.39
C MET A 146 -37.30 3.96 -46.87
N HIS A 147 -37.71 2.73 -47.16
CA HIS A 147 -37.01 1.49 -46.77
C HIS A 147 -36.28 0.89 -47.98
N ALA A 148 -35.21 0.12 -47.75
CA ALA A 148 -34.93 -1.22 -48.33
C ALA A 148 -33.43 -1.58 -48.40
N GLU A 149 -32.95 -2.27 -47.37
CA GLU A 149 -32.15 -3.52 -47.45
C GLU A 149 -30.79 -3.60 -48.19
N PRO A 150 -29.97 -4.66 -47.95
CA PRO A 150 -28.54 -4.45 -47.73
C PRO A 150 -27.62 -4.85 -48.89
N ARG A 151 -26.39 -4.33 -48.86
CA ARG A 151 -25.26 -4.87 -49.62
C ARG A 151 -24.07 -5.14 -48.69
N ARG A 152 -23.48 -6.33 -48.83
CA ARG A 152 -22.22 -6.71 -48.17
C ARG A 152 -21.08 -5.85 -48.74
N ARG A 153 -20.17 -5.40 -47.87
CA ARG A 153 -18.81 -5.00 -48.23
C ARG A 153 -17.84 -5.44 -47.14
N GLU A 154 -16.69 -5.95 -47.57
CA GLU A 154 -15.56 -6.34 -46.73
C GLU A 154 -14.67 -5.11 -46.44
N PRO A 155 -13.82 -5.13 -45.40
CA PRO A 155 -13.08 -3.96 -44.96
C PRO A 155 -11.88 -3.64 -45.89
N PRO A 156 -11.52 -2.35 -46.08
CA PRO A 156 -10.23 -1.99 -46.64
C PRO A 156 -9.12 -2.27 -45.62
N GLY A 157 -8.22 -3.19 -45.94
CA GLY A 157 -6.95 -3.31 -45.22
C GLY A 157 -6.04 -2.13 -45.58
N LEU A 158 -5.43 -1.48 -44.58
CA LEU A 158 -4.59 -0.30 -44.77
C LEU A 158 -3.18 -0.60 -44.23
N LEU A 159 -2.26 -0.93 -45.15
CA LEU A 159 -0.84 -1.08 -44.81
C LEU A 159 -0.26 0.29 -44.46
N LEU A 160 0.42 0.37 -43.32
CA LEU A 160 1.26 1.52 -42.97
C LEU A 160 2.73 1.16 -43.25
N GLU A 161 3.22 1.46 -44.46
CA GLU A 161 4.62 1.24 -44.78
C GLU A 161 5.54 2.23 -44.05
N LEU A 162 6.63 1.71 -43.49
CA LEU A 162 7.67 2.48 -42.81
C LEU A 162 8.68 3.03 -43.82
N ARG A 163 8.58 4.32 -44.17
CA ARG A 163 9.68 5.06 -44.84
C ARG A 163 10.65 5.61 -43.80
N ARG A 164 11.84 5.01 -43.71
CA ARG A 164 13.01 5.64 -43.07
C ARG A 164 13.59 6.70 -44.00
N GLU A 165 13.82 7.90 -43.49
CA GLU A 165 14.74 8.86 -44.10
C GLU A 165 15.65 9.47 -43.02
N GLU A 166 16.88 8.94 -42.93
CA GLU A 166 18.04 9.70 -42.47
C GLU A 166 18.95 9.93 -43.69
N LEU A 167 19.58 11.11 -43.79
CA LEU A 167 21.04 11.25 -43.55
C LEU A 167 21.62 12.58 -44.09
N ARG A 168 22.37 13.26 -43.20
CA ARG A 168 23.63 14.01 -43.42
C ARG A 168 23.63 15.46 -43.99
N HIS A 169 24.19 16.34 -43.12
CA HIS A 169 25.28 17.31 -43.40
C HIS A 169 24.95 18.66 -44.08
N PRO A 170 25.80 19.70 -43.94
CA PRO A 170 26.84 19.95 -42.92
C PRO A 170 26.79 21.36 -42.28
N MET A 171 27.63 21.60 -41.26
CA MET A 171 28.02 22.95 -40.82
C MET A 171 28.76 23.70 -41.93
N ASN A 172 28.67 25.04 -41.95
CA ASN A 172 29.48 25.88 -42.84
C ASN A 172 30.09 27.07 -42.08
N ILE A 173 31.42 27.23 -42.18
CA ILE A 173 32.19 28.30 -41.52
C ILE A 173 33.19 28.88 -42.53
N ARG A 174 32.93 30.09 -43.06
CA ARG A 174 33.94 31.16 -43.28
C ARG A 174 33.44 32.38 -44.08
N ARG A 175 34.01 33.54 -43.70
CA ARG A 175 34.37 34.71 -44.54
C ARG A 175 33.24 35.48 -45.25
N PHE A 176 32.97 36.68 -44.73
CA PHE A 176 33.28 37.89 -45.49
C PHE A 176 34.38 38.70 -44.76
N LEU A 177 34.93 39.73 -45.39
CA LEU A 177 36.19 40.38 -45.00
C LEU A 177 36.23 41.86 -45.44
N LEU A 178 37.10 42.67 -44.81
CA LEU A 178 37.45 44.07 -45.15
C LEU A 178 36.36 45.11 -44.73
N ILE A 179 36.66 46.40 -44.47
CA ILE A 179 37.87 47.21 -44.74
C ILE A 179 38.04 48.41 -43.76
N THR A 180 39.27 48.66 -43.24
CA THR A 180 39.84 49.96 -42.70
C THR A 180 39.11 50.75 -41.57
N SER A 181 39.67 51.77 -40.89
CA SER A 181 41.05 52.15 -40.43
C SER A 181 40.96 53.39 -39.50
N ALA A 182 42.09 53.83 -38.94
CA ALA A 182 42.32 55.00 -38.04
C ALA A 182 41.80 54.81 -36.59
N LEU A 183 42.58 54.91 -35.50
CA LEU A 183 43.83 55.61 -35.14
C LEU A 183 43.64 57.09 -34.70
N SER A 184 43.77 57.31 -33.38
CA SER A 184 44.17 58.58 -32.74
C SER A 184 44.85 58.27 -31.39
N LEU A 185 45.95 58.96 -31.07
CA LEU A 185 46.68 58.88 -29.80
C LEU A 185 46.65 60.22 -29.07
N ALA A 186 46.34 60.21 -27.77
CA ALA A 186 46.85 61.11 -26.71
C ALA A 186 46.24 60.63 -25.36
N ALA A 187 46.92 60.39 -24.23
CA ALA A 187 48.15 60.89 -23.59
C ALA A 187 47.88 61.89 -22.45
N CYS A 188 48.68 61.78 -21.38
CA CYS A 188 48.57 62.47 -20.06
C CYS A 188 47.35 62.06 -19.20
N GLY A 189 47.44 62.03 -17.86
CA GLY A 189 48.64 62.12 -17.02
C GLY A 189 48.37 62.55 -15.56
N SER A 190 48.78 61.72 -14.59
CA SER A 190 48.97 61.99 -13.14
C SER A 190 47.75 62.43 -12.29
N GLY A 191 47.63 61.87 -11.07
CA GLY A 191 46.57 62.26 -10.12
C GLY A 191 46.49 61.42 -8.84
N GLU A 192 47.49 61.51 -7.96
CA GLU A 192 47.42 60.94 -6.61
C GLU A 192 46.79 61.92 -5.61
N SER A 193 45.88 61.45 -4.75
CA SER A 193 45.61 62.05 -3.44
C SER A 193 44.88 61.08 -2.51
N ALA A 194 45.23 61.16 -1.22
CA ALA A 194 44.91 60.19 -0.17
C ALA A 194 43.43 60.11 0.23
N SER A 195 43.08 59.00 0.89
CA SER A 195 41.98 58.91 1.85
C SER A 195 42.45 58.15 3.11
N SER A 196 41.84 58.44 4.26
CA SER A 196 42.31 57.98 5.58
C SER A 196 41.93 56.53 5.91
N PRO A 197 42.71 55.82 6.76
CA PRO A 197 42.35 54.48 7.22
C PRO A 197 41.19 54.54 8.23
N ALA A 198 40.14 53.75 7.98
CA ALA A 198 39.08 53.50 8.96
C ALA A 198 39.44 52.28 9.83
N THR A 199 39.27 52.40 11.15
CA THR A 199 39.55 51.33 12.10
C THR A 199 38.51 50.21 12.00
N THR A 200 38.92 49.01 11.57
CA THR A 200 38.02 47.85 11.49
C THR A 200 37.87 47.18 12.85
N GLU A 201 36.79 47.47 13.57
CA GLU A 201 36.34 46.60 14.66
C GLU A 201 35.73 45.31 14.09
N THR A 202 36.23 44.15 14.54
CA THR A 202 35.73 42.84 14.09
C THR A 202 34.43 42.51 14.82
N PRO A 203 33.28 42.33 14.12
CA PRO A 203 32.02 42.03 14.78
C PRO A 203 32.02 40.59 15.33
N THR A 204 31.96 40.46 16.66
CA THR A 204 31.77 39.18 17.34
C THR A 204 30.39 38.61 16.99
N VAL A 205 30.36 37.61 16.10
CA VAL A 205 29.12 36.90 15.75
C VAL A 205 28.65 36.10 16.95
N ALA A 206 27.62 36.60 17.64
CA ALA A 206 26.94 35.87 18.70
C ALA A 206 26.35 34.57 18.12
N SER A 207 26.72 33.42 18.69
CA SER A 207 26.20 32.13 18.26
C SER A 207 24.71 32.07 18.59
N ALA A 208 23.87 31.93 17.56
CA ALA A 208 22.43 31.83 17.72
C ALA A 208 22.06 30.59 18.56
N PRO A 209 21.03 30.64 19.42
CA PRO A 209 20.61 29.48 20.19
C PRO A 209 20.15 28.37 19.24
N THR A 210 20.85 27.24 19.25
CA THR A 210 20.50 26.06 18.47
C THR A 210 19.20 25.46 19.00
N THR A 211 18.07 25.88 18.46
CA THR A 211 16.82 25.12 18.56
C THR A 211 17.11 23.68 18.13
N PRO A 212 16.84 22.66 18.96
CA PRO A 212 17.08 21.28 18.56
C PRO A 212 16.26 20.98 17.29
N PRO A 213 16.82 20.28 16.29
CA PRO A 213 16.11 20.00 15.05
C PRO A 213 14.85 19.20 15.37
N THR A 214 13.71 19.64 14.84
CA THR A 214 12.41 18.96 14.99
C THR A 214 12.57 17.49 14.58
N PRO A 215 12.16 16.52 15.41
CA PRO A 215 12.35 15.11 15.11
C PRO A 215 11.63 14.74 13.81
N VAL A 216 12.34 14.08 12.89
CA VAL A 216 11.81 13.80 11.54
C VAL A 216 10.78 12.67 11.55
N ILE A 217 10.76 11.85 12.61
CA ILE A 217 9.71 10.88 12.92
C ILE A 217 9.20 11.17 14.33
N GLU A 218 7.88 11.14 14.49
CA GLU A 218 7.19 11.41 15.75
C GLU A 218 6.51 10.13 16.27
N PRO A 219 6.34 9.98 17.59
CA PRO A 219 5.60 8.85 18.14
C PRO A 219 4.12 8.92 17.74
N LEU A 220 3.45 7.77 17.62
CA LEU A 220 2.00 7.74 17.43
C LEU A 220 1.29 8.47 18.58
N PRO A 221 0.41 9.44 18.28
CA PRO A 221 -0.42 10.09 19.29
C PRO A 221 -1.56 9.17 19.73
N GLU A 222 -2.18 9.51 20.86
CA GLU A 222 -3.47 8.94 21.25
C GLU A 222 -4.59 9.50 20.36
N VAL A 223 -5.58 8.68 20.02
CA VAL A 223 -6.70 9.06 19.15
C VAL A 223 -8.01 8.88 19.90
N GLN A 224 -8.80 9.96 19.94
CA GLN A 224 -10.17 9.93 20.48
C GLN A 224 -11.12 9.34 19.42
N THR A 225 -11.98 8.41 19.81
CA THR A 225 -13.00 7.77 18.95
C THR A 225 -14.29 7.52 19.73
N ASP A 226 -15.45 7.49 19.06
CA ASP A 226 -16.72 7.04 19.67
C ASP A 226 -16.72 5.51 19.74
N ALA A 227 -16.62 4.96 20.95
CA ALA A 227 -16.57 3.52 21.19
C ALA A 227 -17.77 2.74 20.60
N ARG A 228 -18.94 3.37 20.43
CA ARG A 228 -20.13 2.76 19.82
C ARG A 228 -19.94 2.62 18.31
N LYS A 229 -19.45 3.68 17.66
CA LYS A 229 -19.07 3.65 16.23
C LYS A 229 -17.94 2.65 15.98
N VAL A 230 -16.95 2.57 16.87
CA VAL A 230 -15.87 1.55 16.81
C VAL A 230 -16.43 0.13 16.91
N ALA A 231 -17.42 -0.12 17.77
CA ALA A 231 -18.07 -1.42 17.88
C ALA A 231 -18.87 -1.80 16.62
N LEU A 232 -19.77 -0.92 16.16
CA LEU A 232 -20.53 -1.09 14.92
C LEU A 232 -19.60 -1.24 13.71
N GLY A 233 -18.57 -0.39 13.60
CA GLY A 233 -17.56 -0.44 12.56
C GLY A 233 -16.78 -1.75 12.56
N ARG A 234 -16.44 -2.30 13.74
CA ARG A 234 -15.84 -3.64 13.85
C ARG A 234 -16.78 -4.71 13.31
N ARG A 235 -18.09 -4.65 13.60
CA ARG A 235 -19.08 -5.59 13.02
C ARG A 235 -19.05 -5.51 11.49
N LEU A 236 -19.25 -4.31 10.94
CA LEU A 236 -19.33 -4.04 9.51
C LEU A 236 -18.04 -4.44 8.75
N PHE A 237 -16.86 -4.18 9.32
CA PHE A 237 -15.56 -4.56 8.72
C PHE A 237 -15.40 -6.09 8.51
N HIS A 238 -16.16 -6.91 9.27
CA HIS A 238 -16.18 -8.37 9.16
C HIS A 238 -17.49 -8.90 8.54
N ASP A 239 -18.43 -8.02 8.16
CA ASP A 239 -19.73 -8.39 7.64
C ASP A 239 -19.66 -8.66 6.13
N THR A 240 -19.92 -9.91 5.71
CA THR A 240 -19.83 -10.26 4.30
C THR A 240 -21.00 -9.73 3.46
N ARG A 241 -22.09 -9.27 4.09
CA ARG A 241 -23.28 -8.67 3.42
C ARG A 241 -22.98 -7.36 2.70
N LEU A 242 -21.79 -6.79 2.93
CA LEU A 242 -21.22 -5.68 2.16
C LEU A 242 -20.82 -6.07 0.71
N SER A 243 -20.66 -7.37 0.40
CA SER A 243 -20.24 -7.87 -0.92
C SER A 243 -21.40 -8.36 -1.79
N GLY A 244 -21.20 -8.41 -3.11
CA GLY A 244 -22.25 -8.69 -4.09
C GLY A 244 -22.83 -10.11 -4.00
N ASP A 245 -21.99 -11.10 -3.69
CA ASP A 245 -22.37 -12.51 -3.48
C ASP A 245 -22.30 -12.96 -2.00
N GLU A 246 -22.12 -12.00 -1.09
CA GLU A 246 -22.10 -12.19 0.37
C GLU A 246 -20.95 -13.09 0.88
N THR A 247 -19.86 -13.20 0.10
CA THR A 247 -18.67 -14.00 0.43
C THR A 247 -17.48 -13.22 1.02
N LEU A 248 -17.43 -11.89 0.88
CA LEU A 248 -16.27 -11.06 1.24
C LEU A 248 -16.61 -9.93 2.21
N SER A 249 -15.68 -9.65 3.13
CA SER A 249 -15.69 -8.47 4.01
C SER A 249 -14.33 -7.75 3.94
N CYS A 250 -14.19 -6.59 4.59
CA CYS A 250 -12.91 -5.86 4.63
C CYS A 250 -11.78 -6.73 5.22
N SER A 251 -12.08 -7.50 6.27
CA SER A 251 -11.13 -8.40 6.92
C SER A 251 -10.61 -9.54 6.03
N THR A 252 -11.25 -9.83 4.88
CA THR A 252 -10.80 -10.88 3.96
C THR A 252 -9.50 -10.52 3.23
N CYS A 253 -9.29 -9.23 2.94
CA CYS A 253 -8.06 -8.69 2.35
C CYS A 253 -7.20 -7.92 3.37
N HIS A 254 -7.80 -7.46 4.46
CA HIS A 254 -7.15 -6.67 5.52
C HIS A 254 -7.19 -7.41 6.86
N SER A 255 -6.66 -8.63 6.89
CA SER A 255 -6.67 -9.47 8.10
C SER A 255 -5.71 -8.93 9.15
N LEU A 256 -6.19 -8.77 10.38
CA LEU A 256 -5.36 -8.29 11.49
C LEU A 256 -4.26 -9.30 11.90
N ASP A 257 -4.51 -10.60 11.68
CA ASP A 257 -3.51 -11.67 11.87
C ASP A 257 -2.34 -11.58 10.87
N HIS A 258 -2.52 -10.79 9.80
CA HIS A 258 -1.51 -10.48 8.78
C HIS A 258 -1.22 -8.97 8.74
N GLY A 259 -1.20 -8.34 9.92
CA GLY A 259 -0.83 -6.94 10.07
C GLY A 259 -1.78 -5.94 9.41
N GLY A 260 -3.05 -6.29 9.24
CA GLY A 260 -4.07 -5.48 8.57
C GLY A 260 -4.01 -5.53 7.03
N ALA A 261 -3.33 -6.52 6.47
CA ALA A 261 -3.16 -6.77 5.04
C ALA A 261 -3.40 -8.28 4.75
N GLU A 262 -2.82 -8.80 3.66
CA GLU A 262 -2.84 -10.24 3.35
C GLU A 262 -1.47 -10.73 2.83
N PRO A 263 -1.10 -12.00 3.05
CA PRO A 263 0.15 -12.59 2.56
C PRO A 263 0.04 -13.01 1.08
N ARG A 264 -0.44 -12.10 0.21
CA ARG A 264 -0.61 -12.34 -1.23
C ARG A 264 -0.03 -11.21 -2.05
N ARG A 265 0.44 -11.54 -3.27
CA ARG A 265 0.97 -10.53 -4.21
C ARG A 265 -0.07 -9.46 -4.53
N THR A 266 -1.28 -9.88 -4.90
CA THR A 266 -2.44 -9.01 -5.07
C THR A 266 -3.71 -9.71 -4.57
N SER A 267 -4.74 -8.93 -4.24
CA SER A 267 -5.94 -9.43 -3.58
C SER A 267 -6.83 -10.31 -4.47
N THR A 268 -7.50 -11.30 -3.86
CA THR A 268 -8.55 -12.09 -4.50
C THR A 268 -9.91 -11.56 -4.07
N GLY A 269 -10.63 -10.92 -4.98
CA GLY A 269 -11.98 -10.41 -4.78
C GLY A 269 -13.09 -11.30 -5.36
N ILE A 270 -14.27 -10.70 -5.53
CA ILE A 270 -15.55 -11.37 -5.73
C ILE A 270 -15.52 -12.35 -6.91
N ARG A 271 -16.09 -13.55 -6.72
CA ARG A 271 -16.02 -14.70 -7.64
C ARG A 271 -14.60 -15.16 -8.02
N GLY A 272 -13.59 -14.87 -7.19
CA GLY A 272 -12.20 -15.27 -7.41
C GLY A 272 -11.44 -14.39 -8.41
N GLN A 273 -11.92 -13.16 -8.67
CA GLN A 273 -11.22 -12.20 -9.52
C GLN A 273 -9.96 -11.68 -8.83
N ILE A 274 -8.86 -11.47 -9.58
CA ILE A 274 -7.57 -11.04 -9.02
C ILE A 274 -7.36 -9.54 -9.30
N GLY A 275 -7.08 -8.79 -8.23
CA GLY A 275 -6.77 -7.36 -8.30
C GLY A 275 -5.38 -7.05 -8.87
N PRO A 276 -5.13 -5.81 -9.33
CA PRO A 276 -3.83 -5.39 -9.87
C PRO A 276 -2.86 -4.87 -8.80
N ILE A 277 -3.28 -4.77 -7.53
CA ILE A 277 -2.50 -4.19 -6.42
C ILE A 277 -2.41 -5.10 -5.20
N ASN A 278 -1.34 -4.95 -4.43
CA ASN A 278 -1.23 -5.43 -3.06
C ASN A 278 -2.11 -4.58 -2.13
N SER A 279 -2.84 -5.22 -1.22
CA SER A 279 -3.65 -4.55 -0.19
C SER A 279 -2.74 -3.90 0.88
N PRO A 280 -2.70 -2.56 1.00
CA PRO A 280 -1.93 -1.92 2.06
C PRO A 280 -2.57 -2.17 3.43
N THR A 281 -1.80 -2.01 4.52
CA THR A 281 -2.35 -2.18 5.87
C THR A 281 -3.39 -1.13 6.24
N VAL A 282 -4.46 -1.57 6.93
CA VAL A 282 -5.42 -0.69 7.64
C VAL A 282 -4.86 -0.14 8.96
N LEU A 283 -3.82 -0.78 9.53
CA LEU A 283 -3.23 -0.37 10.81
C LEU A 283 -2.54 1.00 10.67
N ASN A 284 -2.93 1.96 11.50
CA ASN A 284 -2.50 3.36 11.42
C ASN A 284 -2.89 4.07 10.10
N ALA A 285 -3.80 3.51 9.29
CA ALA A 285 -4.20 4.12 8.01
C ALA A 285 -4.88 5.49 8.18
N GLY A 286 -5.51 5.74 9.34
CA GLY A 286 -6.09 7.04 9.71
C GLY A 286 -5.07 8.19 9.82
N PHE A 287 -3.75 7.90 9.84
CA PHE A 287 -2.70 8.92 9.79
C PHE A 287 -2.13 9.14 8.37
N ASN A 288 -2.70 8.52 7.33
CA ASN A 288 -2.38 8.90 5.95
C ASN A 288 -3.11 10.20 5.58
N PHE A 289 -2.46 11.10 4.84
CA PHE A 289 -3.09 12.32 4.30
C PHE A 289 -4.14 12.09 3.19
N VAL A 290 -4.17 10.87 2.64
CA VAL A 290 -5.05 10.34 1.58
C VAL A 290 -4.98 8.80 1.61
N GLN A 291 -5.95 8.10 1.04
CA GLN A 291 -5.98 6.63 1.02
C GLN A 291 -5.79 6.04 -0.39
N PHE A 292 -5.55 4.72 -0.44
CA PHE A 292 -5.01 3.96 -1.59
C PHE A 292 -3.58 4.35 -2.01
N TRP A 293 -2.99 3.56 -2.91
CA TRP A 293 -1.62 3.76 -3.43
C TRP A 293 -1.49 4.99 -4.35
N ASP A 294 -2.56 5.41 -5.01
CA ASP A 294 -2.65 6.55 -5.94
C ASP A 294 -3.07 7.87 -5.24
N GLY A 295 -3.65 7.76 -4.04
CA GLY A 295 -4.28 8.87 -3.31
C GLY A 295 -5.60 9.34 -3.91
N ARG A 296 -6.43 8.42 -4.43
CA ARG A 296 -7.73 8.76 -5.03
C ARG A 296 -8.85 9.06 -4.02
N ALA A 297 -8.70 8.66 -2.76
CA ALA A 297 -9.66 8.94 -1.68
C ALA A 297 -9.03 9.89 -0.65
N ALA A 298 -9.79 10.90 -0.19
CA ALA A 298 -9.30 11.91 0.74
C ALA A 298 -9.07 11.36 2.16
N ASP A 299 -9.93 10.45 2.60
CA ASP A 299 -9.98 9.91 3.96
C ASP A 299 -10.48 8.46 3.95
N LEU A 300 -10.64 7.85 5.14
CA LEU A 300 -11.11 6.47 5.29
C LEU A 300 -12.61 6.28 4.97
N GLN A 301 -13.46 7.28 5.19
CA GLN A 301 -14.89 7.18 4.88
C GLN A 301 -15.11 7.17 3.35
N ALA A 302 -14.35 7.99 2.63
CA ALA A 302 -14.27 7.98 1.18
C ALA A 302 -13.57 6.72 0.64
N GLN A 303 -12.62 6.14 1.37
CA GLN A 303 -11.98 4.86 1.02
C GLN A 303 -13.00 3.71 1.09
N ALA A 304 -13.69 3.55 2.22
CA ALA A 304 -14.58 2.41 2.48
C ALA A 304 -15.77 2.33 1.50
N ALA A 305 -16.15 3.45 0.89
CA ALA A 305 -17.13 3.50 -0.19
C ALA A 305 -16.70 2.73 -1.46
N GLY A 306 -15.39 2.63 -1.70
CA GLY A 306 -14.79 2.11 -2.94
C GLY A 306 -14.85 0.59 -3.11
N PRO A 307 -14.28 -0.23 -2.19
CA PRO A 307 -14.23 -1.69 -2.31
C PRO A 307 -15.59 -2.34 -2.53
N VAL A 308 -16.61 -1.85 -1.80
CA VAL A 308 -18.02 -2.25 -1.91
C VAL A 308 -18.52 -2.14 -3.35
N ALA A 309 -18.24 -1.00 -4.01
CA ALA A 309 -18.70 -0.70 -5.36
C ALA A 309 -17.79 -1.25 -6.48
N ASN A 310 -16.56 -1.67 -6.18
CA ASN A 310 -15.62 -2.13 -7.20
C ASN A 310 -15.97 -3.56 -7.68
N PRO A 311 -16.28 -3.79 -8.98
CA PRO A 311 -16.71 -5.08 -9.51
C PRO A 311 -15.67 -6.22 -9.43
N ILE A 312 -14.39 -5.92 -9.16
CA ILE A 312 -13.33 -6.91 -8.91
C ILE A 312 -12.92 -7.05 -7.45
N GLU A 313 -13.38 -6.17 -6.55
CA GLU A 313 -13.17 -6.30 -5.10
C GLU A 313 -14.41 -6.92 -4.44
N MET A 314 -15.40 -6.14 -4.00
CA MET A 314 -16.60 -6.68 -3.34
C MET A 314 -17.84 -6.68 -4.25
N GLY A 315 -17.89 -5.84 -5.28
CA GLY A 315 -18.83 -5.92 -6.41
C GLY A 315 -20.33 -5.89 -6.08
N ALA A 316 -20.75 -5.10 -5.10
CA ALA A 316 -22.16 -4.77 -4.82
C ALA A 316 -22.53 -3.37 -5.33
N THR A 317 -23.83 -3.02 -5.30
CA THR A 317 -24.25 -1.62 -5.25
C THR A 317 -24.53 -1.20 -3.81
N TRP A 318 -24.34 0.08 -3.50
CA TRP A 318 -24.66 0.59 -2.16
C TRP A 318 -26.15 0.49 -1.81
N GLU A 319 -27.04 0.49 -2.81
CA GLU A 319 -28.47 0.21 -2.66
C GLU A 319 -28.75 -1.25 -2.20
N GLN A 320 -28.05 -2.24 -2.78
CA GLN A 320 -28.13 -3.63 -2.33
C GLN A 320 -27.65 -3.78 -0.89
N VAL A 321 -26.54 -3.12 -0.55
CA VAL A 321 -25.94 -3.17 0.79
C VAL A 321 -26.85 -2.53 1.83
N THR A 322 -27.38 -1.33 1.59
CA THR A 322 -28.30 -0.70 2.55
C THR A 322 -29.62 -1.48 2.66
N GLN A 323 -30.14 -2.05 1.57
CA GLN A 323 -31.33 -2.91 1.63
C GLN A 323 -31.12 -4.16 2.51
N ARG A 324 -29.96 -4.84 2.40
CA ARG A 324 -29.63 -5.99 3.27
C ARG A 324 -29.48 -5.59 4.73
N LEU A 325 -28.73 -4.52 5.01
CA LEU A 325 -28.48 -4.06 6.37
C LEU A 325 -29.75 -3.49 7.03
N ALA A 326 -30.68 -2.95 6.26
CA ALA A 326 -32.00 -2.50 6.74
C ALA A 326 -32.97 -3.65 7.05
N ALA A 327 -32.67 -4.88 6.62
CA ALA A 327 -33.38 -6.09 7.06
C ALA A 327 -32.83 -6.67 8.38
N ASP A 328 -31.68 -6.19 8.85
CA ASP A 328 -31.09 -6.55 10.13
C ASP A 328 -31.56 -5.56 11.22
N ALA A 329 -32.39 -6.04 12.14
CA ALA A 329 -32.98 -5.23 13.19
C ALA A 329 -31.96 -4.69 14.20
N GLU A 330 -30.84 -5.41 14.44
CA GLU A 330 -29.80 -4.95 15.37
C GLU A 330 -28.95 -3.86 14.74
N ILE A 331 -28.46 -4.08 13.52
CA ILE A 331 -27.68 -3.08 12.76
C ILE A 331 -28.51 -1.82 12.53
N THR A 332 -29.79 -1.97 12.19
CA THR A 332 -30.72 -0.85 12.02
C THR A 332 -30.91 -0.05 13.32
N ALA A 333 -31.09 -0.72 14.46
CA ALA A 333 -31.24 -0.06 15.75
C ALA A 333 -29.93 0.61 16.23
N GLU A 334 -28.77 -0.03 16.01
CA GLU A 334 -27.45 0.50 16.38
C GLU A 334 -27.10 1.74 15.54
N LEU A 335 -27.35 1.71 14.22
CA LEU A 335 -27.21 2.87 13.34
C LEU A 335 -28.12 4.03 13.78
N ALA A 336 -29.40 3.77 14.07
CA ALA A 336 -30.32 4.81 14.54
C ALA A 336 -29.90 5.40 15.89
N ALA A 337 -29.37 4.59 16.82
CA ALA A 337 -28.91 5.04 18.14
C ALA A 337 -27.56 5.83 18.10
N ILE A 338 -26.79 5.70 17.03
CA ILE A 338 -25.51 6.40 16.84
C ILE A 338 -25.68 7.67 15.99
N TYR A 339 -26.43 7.59 14.88
CA TYR A 339 -26.55 8.66 13.88
C TYR A 339 -27.88 9.43 13.91
N GLY A 340 -28.88 8.91 14.63
CA GLY A 340 -30.25 9.40 14.59
C GLY A 340 -31.04 8.89 13.37
N GLY A 341 -32.32 9.25 13.33
CA GLY A 341 -33.29 8.78 12.34
C GLY A 341 -34.15 7.61 12.83
N GLU A 342 -35.16 7.23 12.05
CA GLU A 342 -36.12 6.18 12.41
C GLU A 342 -35.90 4.92 11.57
N GLY A 343 -35.55 3.82 12.25
CA GLY A 343 -35.41 2.50 11.64
C GLY A 343 -34.49 2.50 10.41
N ALA A 344 -34.98 1.88 9.32
CA ALA A 344 -34.24 1.72 8.07
C ALA A 344 -33.70 3.03 7.47
N ALA A 345 -34.26 4.20 7.80
CA ALA A 345 -33.76 5.48 7.32
C ALA A 345 -32.36 5.84 7.86
N ALA A 346 -31.93 5.24 8.98
CA ALA A 346 -30.56 5.38 9.50
C ALA A 346 -29.53 4.54 8.72
N VAL A 347 -29.97 3.58 7.89
CA VAL A 347 -29.11 2.65 7.15
C VAL A 347 -28.69 3.28 5.81
N THR A 348 -27.77 4.24 5.89
CA THR A 348 -27.22 4.94 4.74
C THR A 348 -25.77 4.52 4.47
N GLN A 349 -25.32 4.64 3.21
CA GLN A 349 -23.90 4.48 2.85
C GLN A 349 -22.99 5.32 3.74
N ALA A 350 -23.34 6.58 3.99
CA ALA A 350 -22.53 7.52 4.76
C ALA A 350 -22.34 7.07 6.21
N ASN A 351 -23.40 6.56 6.87
CA ASN A 351 -23.32 6.08 8.25
C ASN A 351 -22.55 4.75 8.34
N VAL A 352 -22.73 3.86 7.35
CA VAL A 352 -21.98 2.59 7.27
C VAL A 352 -20.48 2.84 7.06
N THR A 353 -20.10 3.73 6.14
CA THR A 353 -18.68 4.04 5.90
C THR A 353 -18.05 4.88 7.02
N ASP A 354 -18.80 5.75 7.71
CA ASP A 354 -18.28 6.47 8.88
C ASP A 354 -17.99 5.53 10.06
N ALA A 355 -18.88 4.55 10.32
CA ALA A 355 -18.65 3.55 11.36
C ALA A 355 -17.40 2.70 11.06
N ILE A 356 -17.26 2.21 9.81
CA ILE A 356 -16.04 1.50 9.36
C ILE A 356 -14.80 2.39 9.52
N ALA A 357 -14.86 3.64 9.08
CA ALA A 357 -13.76 4.59 9.21
C ALA A 357 -13.43 4.95 10.67
N GLU A 358 -14.38 4.91 11.61
CA GLU A 358 -14.13 5.06 13.05
C GLU A 358 -13.38 3.85 13.61
N TYR A 359 -13.79 2.64 13.23
CA TYR A 359 -13.08 1.42 13.58
C TYR A 359 -11.63 1.48 13.03
N GLU A 360 -11.42 1.81 11.77
CA GLU A 360 -10.07 1.95 11.20
C GLU A 360 -9.25 3.08 11.85
N ARG A 361 -9.87 4.22 12.20
CA ARG A 361 -9.21 5.28 13.00
C ARG A 361 -8.78 4.80 14.39
N SER A 362 -9.47 3.82 14.96
CA SER A 362 -9.10 3.20 16.24
C SER A 362 -8.00 2.14 16.14
N LEU A 363 -7.62 1.68 14.94
CA LEU A 363 -6.56 0.68 14.69
C LEU A 363 -5.14 1.28 14.77
N VAL A 364 -4.87 2.01 15.86
CA VAL A 364 -3.56 2.59 16.17
C VAL A 364 -2.69 1.55 16.87
N THR A 365 -1.44 1.38 16.42
CA THR A 365 -0.53 0.35 16.96
C THR A 365 0.81 0.94 17.41
N PRO A 366 0.91 1.46 18.65
CA PRO A 366 2.18 1.90 19.23
C PRO A 366 3.20 0.74 19.29
N SER A 367 4.45 1.04 18.96
CA SER A 367 5.56 0.10 18.85
C SER A 367 6.66 0.38 19.89
N ARG A 368 7.69 -0.48 19.94
CA ARG A 368 8.88 -0.22 20.76
C ARG A 368 9.63 1.04 20.31
N PHE A 369 9.61 1.37 19.02
CA PHE A 369 10.13 2.64 18.52
C PHE A 369 9.37 3.86 19.09
N ASP A 370 8.05 3.77 19.29
CA ASP A 370 7.25 4.85 19.87
C ASP A 370 7.50 5.06 21.38
N ARG A 371 8.07 4.07 22.07
CA ARG A 371 8.54 4.25 23.46
C ARG A 371 9.93 4.87 23.50
N PHE A 372 10.81 4.47 22.58
CA PHE A 372 12.12 5.11 22.37
C PHE A 372 11.99 6.61 22.05
N LEU A 373 11.09 6.98 21.15
CA LEU A 373 10.79 8.39 20.84
C LEU A 373 10.20 9.18 22.02
N ARG A 374 9.58 8.50 23.01
CA ARG A 374 9.15 9.10 24.29
C ARG A 374 10.26 9.13 25.35
N GLY A 375 11.47 8.67 25.03
CA GLY A 375 12.66 8.72 25.89
C GLY A 375 13.15 7.39 26.43
N GLU A 376 12.41 6.28 26.28
CA GLU A 376 12.81 4.94 26.75
C GLU A 376 13.97 4.38 25.90
N GLN A 377 15.21 4.79 26.18
CA GLN A 377 16.39 4.41 25.38
C GLN A 377 16.59 2.89 25.28
N SER A 378 16.17 2.15 26.31
CA SER A 378 16.20 0.68 26.37
C SER A 378 15.13 -0.02 25.53
N ALA A 379 14.17 0.70 24.93
CA ALA A 379 13.13 0.11 24.08
C ALA A 379 13.68 -0.41 22.75
N LEU A 380 14.88 0.02 22.34
CA LEU A 380 15.58 -0.42 21.13
C LEU A 380 16.93 -1.05 21.47
N THR A 381 17.22 -2.17 20.83
CA THR A 381 18.56 -2.76 20.79
C THR A 381 19.54 -1.86 20.04
N ASP A 382 20.83 -2.08 20.26
CA ASP A 382 21.91 -1.30 19.64
C ASP A 382 21.87 -1.35 18.10
N ASP A 383 21.44 -2.48 17.54
CA ASP A 383 21.30 -2.68 16.09
C ASP A 383 20.11 -1.89 15.51
N GLU A 384 19.03 -1.74 16.26
CA GLU A 384 17.87 -0.93 15.86
C GLU A 384 18.17 0.57 15.97
N ARG A 385 18.94 1.00 16.97
CA ARG A 385 19.40 2.40 17.07
C ARG A 385 20.35 2.75 15.93
N ARG A 386 21.36 1.91 15.64
CA ARG A 386 22.20 2.04 14.42
C ARG A 386 21.37 1.96 13.14
N GLY A 387 20.29 1.19 13.14
CA GLY A 387 19.32 1.10 12.05
C GLY A 387 18.61 2.41 11.76
N TYR A 388 18.06 3.05 12.80
CA TYR A 388 17.39 4.35 12.70
C TYR A 388 18.37 5.46 12.30
N GLU A 389 19.58 5.45 12.84
CA GLU A 389 20.66 6.36 12.41
C GLU A 389 21.00 6.17 10.93
N THR A 390 21.21 4.93 10.49
CA THR A 390 21.52 4.61 9.08
C THR A 390 20.37 5.01 8.15
N PHE A 391 19.12 4.74 8.53
CA PHE A 391 17.92 5.10 7.78
C PHE A 391 17.80 6.62 7.53
N GLN A 392 18.17 7.43 8.53
CA GLN A 392 18.30 8.89 8.38
C GLN A 392 19.49 9.27 7.49
N GLN A 393 20.69 8.72 7.75
CA GLN A 393 21.92 9.06 7.04
C GLN A 393 21.91 8.75 5.54
N VAL A 394 21.27 7.64 5.12
CA VAL A 394 21.15 7.33 3.68
C VAL A 394 20.13 8.23 2.96
N GLY A 395 19.14 8.75 3.70
CA GLY A 395 18.14 9.72 3.23
C GLY A 395 16.69 9.23 3.20
N CYS A 396 16.34 8.08 3.78
CA CYS A 396 14.98 7.53 3.70
C CYS A 396 13.93 8.44 4.35
N THR A 397 14.30 9.17 5.40
CA THR A 397 13.43 10.13 6.10
C THR A 397 13.08 11.39 5.29
N SER A 398 13.66 11.57 4.09
CA SER A 398 13.15 12.55 3.12
C SER A 398 11.69 12.30 2.74
N CYS A 399 11.29 11.02 2.70
CA CYS A 399 9.96 10.56 2.29
C CYS A 399 9.20 9.91 3.45
N HIS A 400 9.88 9.06 4.22
CA HIS A 400 9.32 8.29 5.33
C HIS A 400 9.49 9.03 6.67
N ARG A 401 8.53 9.92 6.97
CA ARG A 401 8.61 10.91 8.06
C ARG A 401 7.26 11.11 8.77
N GLY A 402 7.28 11.89 9.85
CA GLY A 402 6.10 12.20 10.67
C GLY A 402 5.56 10.99 11.44
N VAL A 403 4.38 11.14 12.07
CA VAL A 403 3.80 10.13 12.97
C VAL A 403 3.62 8.74 12.35
N ASN A 404 3.49 8.61 11.02
CA ASN A 404 3.23 7.35 10.32
C ASN A 404 4.43 6.82 9.50
N VAL A 405 5.63 7.38 9.67
CA VAL A 405 6.87 6.95 8.96
C VAL A 405 6.67 6.89 7.43
N GLY A 406 6.01 7.91 6.88
CA GLY A 406 5.39 7.88 5.55
C GLY A 406 3.93 8.32 5.64
N GLY A 407 3.15 8.10 4.59
CA GLY A 407 1.74 8.52 4.57
C GLY A 407 1.52 10.04 4.53
N THR A 408 2.55 10.85 4.22
CA THR A 408 2.48 12.33 4.25
C THR A 408 2.69 13.01 2.89
N MET A 409 2.98 12.28 1.82
CA MET A 409 3.24 12.85 0.49
C MET A 409 3.06 11.84 -0.65
N TYR A 410 3.03 12.34 -1.89
CA TYR A 410 3.29 11.57 -3.09
C TYR A 410 4.79 11.56 -3.43
N GLN A 411 5.30 10.45 -3.93
CA GLN A 411 6.63 10.36 -4.52
C GLN A 411 6.64 9.47 -5.77
N ARG A 412 7.57 9.76 -6.68
CA ARG A 412 7.79 8.97 -7.89
C ARG A 412 8.55 7.70 -7.56
N MET A 413 8.05 6.54 -7.97
CA MET A 413 8.83 5.31 -7.97
C MET A 413 9.85 5.37 -9.11
N GLY A 414 11.13 5.11 -8.80
CA GLY A 414 12.25 5.46 -9.68
C GLY A 414 12.63 6.94 -9.61
N LEU A 415 12.62 7.56 -8.42
CA LEU A 415 12.86 9.00 -8.26
C LEU A 415 14.22 9.43 -8.84
N VAL A 416 15.30 8.71 -8.49
CA VAL A 416 16.68 9.01 -8.93
C VAL A 416 17.08 8.16 -10.12
N ARG A 417 16.87 6.83 -10.06
CA ARG A 417 17.03 5.96 -11.23
C ARG A 417 15.65 5.68 -11.83
N ARG A 418 15.39 6.25 -13.02
CA ARG A 418 14.06 6.22 -13.66
C ARG A 418 13.67 4.85 -14.24
N THR A 419 14.65 3.95 -14.40
CA THR A 419 14.54 2.62 -15.00
C THR A 419 13.78 1.59 -14.15
N TYR A 420 13.18 1.95 -13.01
CA TYR A 420 12.61 0.96 -12.07
C TYR A 420 11.66 -0.05 -12.73
N PHE A 421 10.72 0.40 -13.56
CA PHE A 421 9.75 -0.50 -14.20
C PHE A 421 10.35 -1.32 -15.35
N GLU A 422 11.47 -0.87 -15.92
CA GLU A 422 12.25 -1.59 -16.93
C GLU A 422 13.07 -2.69 -16.25
N ASP A 423 13.78 -2.34 -15.18
CA ASP A 423 14.65 -3.22 -14.40
C ASP A 423 13.89 -4.27 -13.57
N ARG A 424 12.67 -3.94 -13.09
CA ARG A 424 11.76 -4.90 -12.41
C ARG A 424 11.35 -6.03 -13.35
N GLY A 425 11.23 -5.73 -14.64
CA GLY A 425 10.66 -6.63 -15.63
C GLY A 425 9.15 -6.86 -15.47
N GLY A 426 8.60 -7.64 -16.39
CA GLY A 426 7.15 -7.82 -16.54
C GLY A 426 6.48 -6.70 -17.36
N PRO A 427 5.19 -6.86 -17.72
CA PRO A 427 4.43 -5.82 -18.39
C PRO A 427 4.04 -4.70 -17.43
N LEU A 428 4.07 -3.44 -17.90
CA LEU A 428 3.42 -2.33 -17.21
C LEU A 428 1.92 -2.56 -17.12
N THR A 429 1.37 -2.43 -15.90
CA THR A 429 -0.06 -2.49 -15.61
C THR A 429 -0.66 -1.09 -15.46
N GLU A 430 -1.99 -0.99 -15.39
CA GLU A 430 -2.66 0.26 -15.03
C GLU A 430 -2.23 0.74 -13.62
N ALA A 431 -2.07 -0.17 -12.66
CA ALA A 431 -1.63 0.14 -11.30
C ALA A 431 -0.22 0.78 -11.26
N ASP A 432 0.67 0.41 -12.19
CA ASP A 432 2.01 1.00 -12.27
C ASP A 432 2.01 2.48 -12.64
N MET A 433 0.95 3.00 -13.25
CA MET A 433 0.81 4.43 -13.58
C MET A 433 0.56 5.28 -12.32
N GLY A 434 0.07 4.67 -11.24
CA GLY A 434 -0.19 5.32 -9.96
C GLY A 434 -1.14 6.52 -10.08
N ARG A 435 -0.72 7.66 -9.53
CA ARG A 435 -1.51 8.89 -9.46
C ARG A 435 -1.97 9.45 -10.80
N PHE A 436 -1.30 9.13 -11.91
CA PHE A 436 -1.77 9.46 -13.26
C PHE A 436 -3.19 8.93 -13.56
N ASN A 437 -3.62 7.84 -12.93
CA ASN A 437 -4.98 7.30 -13.08
C ASN A 437 -6.04 8.22 -12.46
N VAL A 438 -5.64 9.15 -11.58
CA VAL A 438 -6.50 10.10 -10.87
C VAL A 438 -6.43 11.49 -11.50
N THR A 439 -5.24 11.94 -11.91
CA THR A 439 -5.02 13.33 -12.36
C THR A 439 -4.82 13.46 -13.87
N HIS A 440 -4.50 12.36 -14.56
CA HIS A 440 -4.12 12.29 -15.98
C HIS A 440 -2.95 13.21 -16.39
N ALA A 441 -2.23 13.78 -15.41
CA ALA A 441 -1.08 14.63 -15.63
C ALA A 441 0.20 13.78 -15.76
N GLU A 442 0.95 13.94 -16.86
CA GLU A 442 2.19 13.18 -17.10
C GLU A 442 3.23 13.32 -15.96
N ALA A 443 3.23 14.47 -15.29
CA ALA A 443 4.06 14.73 -14.11
C ALA A 443 3.80 13.75 -12.94
N ASP A 444 2.58 13.20 -12.84
CA ASP A 444 2.15 12.25 -11.82
C ASP A 444 2.29 10.76 -12.24
N ARG A 445 2.71 10.47 -13.49
CA ARG A 445 2.93 9.07 -13.92
C ARG A 445 3.98 8.40 -13.04
N HIS A 446 3.64 7.22 -12.52
CA HIS A 446 4.46 6.48 -11.55
C HIS A 446 4.68 7.20 -10.21
N MET A 447 3.85 8.19 -9.85
CA MET A 447 3.79 8.71 -8.49
C MET A 447 2.78 7.92 -7.64
N PHE A 448 3.17 7.66 -6.40
CA PHE A 448 2.38 6.91 -5.42
C PHE A 448 2.37 7.64 -4.08
N LYS A 449 1.33 7.43 -3.27
CA LYS A 449 1.36 7.77 -1.85
C LYS A 449 2.51 6.98 -1.20
N VAL A 450 3.43 7.68 -0.55
CA VAL A 450 4.48 7.03 0.25
C VAL A 450 3.80 6.17 1.33
N PRO A 451 4.02 4.84 1.39
CA PRO A 451 3.35 3.99 2.36
C PRO A 451 3.86 4.28 3.78
N THR A 452 3.04 3.92 4.78
CA THR A 452 3.53 3.78 6.17
C THR A 452 4.54 2.64 6.23
N LEU A 453 5.54 2.77 7.11
CA LEU A 453 6.45 1.66 7.47
C LEU A 453 6.11 1.05 8.84
N ARG A 454 5.02 1.48 9.47
CA ARG A 454 4.52 0.86 10.71
C ARG A 454 3.97 -0.51 10.39
N ASN A 455 4.31 -1.50 11.22
CA ASN A 455 4.02 -2.91 11.00
C ASN A 455 4.58 -3.52 9.70
N VAL A 456 5.51 -2.86 9.00
CA VAL A 456 5.99 -3.32 7.69
C VAL A 456 6.62 -4.72 7.74
N ALA A 457 7.16 -5.16 8.88
CA ALA A 457 7.65 -6.53 9.05
C ALA A 457 6.56 -7.62 9.01
N LEU A 458 5.28 -7.26 9.08
CA LEU A 458 4.13 -8.17 9.03
C LEU A 458 3.44 -8.19 7.65
N THR A 459 3.70 -7.21 6.78
CA THR A 459 2.91 -6.94 5.57
C THR A 459 3.68 -7.30 4.29
N ALA A 460 4.26 -8.49 4.24
CA ALA A 460 4.84 -9.04 3.02
C ALA A 460 3.74 -9.63 2.11
N PRO A 461 3.87 -9.57 0.77
CA PRO A 461 4.95 -8.97 0.00
C PRO A 461 4.79 -7.46 -0.22
N TYR A 462 5.86 -6.80 -0.65
CA TYR A 462 6.02 -5.34 -0.64
C TYR A 462 5.88 -4.68 -2.01
N LEU A 463 5.71 -3.34 -1.96
CA LEU A 463 5.39 -2.43 -3.06
C LEU A 463 3.95 -2.60 -3.58
N HIS A 464 3.49 -1.66 -4.40
CA HIS A 464 2.08 -1.54 -4.81
C HIS A 464 1.52 -2.75 -5.55
N ASP A 465 2.39 -3.64 -6.04
CA ASP A 465 2.05 -4.86 -6.79
C ASP A 465 2.54 -6.16 -6.10
N GLY A 466 3.07 -6.08 -4.88
CA GLY A 466 3.62 -7.23 -4.14
C GLY A 466 4.81 -7.93 -4.83
N SER A 467 5.59 -7.24 -5.68
CA SER A 467 6.72 -7.86 -6.39
C SER A 467 7.90 -8.24 -5.50
N GLN A 468 8.12 -7.54 -4.37
CA GLN A 468 9.27 -7.79 -3.50
C GLN A 468 8.88 -8.70 -2.33
N GLN A 469 9.60 -9.80 -2.12
CA GLN A 469 9.25 -10.80 -1.10
C GLN A 469 9.87 -10.52 0.29
N THR A 470 11.00 -9.82 0.35
CA THR A 470 11.76 -9.59 1.60
C THR A 470 11.92 -8.09 1.90
N LEU A 471 12.11 -7.74 3.18
CA LEU A 471 12.47 -6.37 3.55
C LEU A 471 13.86 -6.01 3.02
N ASP A 472 14.82 -6.93 3.06
CA ASP A 472 16.19 -6.72 2.56
C ASP A 472 16.21 -6.32 1.08
N ASP A 473 15.49 -7.04 0.21
CA ASP A 473 15.39 -6.72 -1.21
C ASP A 473 14.64 -5.40 -1.42
N THR A 474 13.55 -5.18 -0.67
CA THR A 474 12.79 -3.92 -0.70
C THR A 474 13.66 -2.71 -0.31
N VAL A 475 14.48 -2.83 0.74
CA VAL A 475 15.41 -1.78 1.19
C VAL A 475 16.51 -1.54 0.14
N ARG A 476 17.02 -2.60 -0.51
CA ARG A 476 17.96 -2.46 -1.65
C ARG A 476 17.32 -1.74 -2.84
N VAL A 477 16.07 -2.08 -3.19
CA VAL A 477 15.29 -1.41 -4.24
C VAL A 477 15.05 0.06 -3.89
N MET A 478 14.66 0.38 -2.66
CA MET A 478 14.51 1.77 -2.21
C MET A 478 15.84 2.55 -2.32
N GLY A 479 16.94 1.99 -1.82
CA GLY A 479 18.27 2.57 -1.94
C GLY A 479 18.65 2.86 -3.40
N ARG A 480 18.51 1.85 -4.26
CA ARG A 480 18.89 1.91 -5.68
C ARG A 480 18.08 2.94 -6.46
N TYR A 481 16.75 2.90 -6.35
CA TYR A 481 15.84 3.65 -7.23
C TYR A 481 15.44 5.02 -6.67
N GLN A 482 15.25 5.13 -5.36
CA GLN A 482 14.83 6.38 -4.72
C GLN A 482 16.02 7.25 -4.29
N LEU A 483 17.16 6.66 -3.95
CA LEU A 483 18.35 7.38 -3.46
C LEU A 483 19.56 7.27 -4.39
N GLY A 484 19.52 6.43 -5.42
CA GLY A 484 20.63 6.18 -6.34
C GLY A 484 21.79 5.35 -5.76
N ARG A 485 21.65 4.86 -4.52
CA ARG A 485 22.70 4.18 -3.74
C ARG A 485 22.57 2.66 -3.84
N GLU A 486 23.66 1.96 -4.08
CA GLU A 486 23.75 0.56 -3.66
C GLU A 486 24.00 0.55 -2.14
N LEU A 487 23.24 -0.23 -1.37
CA LEU A 487 23.36 -0.30 0.08
C LEU A 487 24.16 -1.52 0.52
N GLU A 488 25.14 -1.30 1.39
CA GLU A 488 26.01 -2.35 1.93
C GLU A 488 25.22 -3.35 2.78
N ALA A 489 25.71 -4.59 2.87
CA ALA A 489 24.99 -5.66 3.56
C ALA A 489 24.67 -5.33 5.04
N GLU A 490 25.61 -4.72 5.77
CA GLU A 490 25.38 -4.26 7.15
C GLU A 490 24.35 -3.12 7.20
N GLN A 491 24.37 -2.17 6.25
CA GLN A 491 23.40 -1.07 6.21
C GLN A 491 21.97 -1.60 6.02
N VAL A 492 21.79 -2.54 5.10
CA VAL A 492 20.49 -3.20 4.89
C VAL A 492 20.06 -3.93 6.16
N ARG A 493 20.95 -4.73 6.76
CA ARG A 493 20.68 -5.50 7.97
C ARG A 493 20.22 -4.62 9.16
N VAL A 494 20.91 -3.51 9.44
CA VAL A 494 20.50 -2.61 10.54
C VAL A 494 19.24 -1.81 10.19
N ILE A 495 19.05 -1.38 8.94
CA ILE A 495 17.78 -0.76 8.52
C ILE A 495 16.63 -1.75 8.73
N VAL A 496 16.77 -3.02 8.32
CA VAL A 496 15.74 -4.05 8.52
C VAL A 496 15.47 -4.29 10.01
N ALA A 497 16.49 -4.28 10.87
CA ALA A 497 16.30 -4.33 12.32
C ALA A 497 15.44 -3.14 12.82
N PHE A 498 15.77 -1.91 12.42
CA PHE A 498 14.94 -0.74 12.71
C PHE A 498 13.50 -0.86 12.18
N LEU A 499 13.29 -1.36 10.97
CA LEU A 499 11.93 -1.56 10.43
C LEU A 499 11.12 -2.59 11.23
N ASN A 500 11.77 -3.63 11.77
CA ASN A 500 11.12 -4.55 12.71
C ASN A 500 10.71 -3.85 14.02
N SER A 501 11.43 -2.82 14.45
CA SER A 501 11.10 -2.03 15.65
C SER A 501 9.82 -1.18 15.52
N LEU A 502 9.36 -0.94 14.28
CA LEU A 502 8.12 -0.25 13.94
C LEU A 502 6.87 -1.16 14.01
N THR A 503 7.04 -2.42 14.42
CA THR A 503 5.93 -3.36 14.66
C THR A 503 5.27 -3.01 15.99
N GLY A 504 4.00 -2.65 15.96
CA GLY A 504 3.21 -2.25 17.11
C GLY A 504 2.26 -3.33 17.61
N GLU A 505 1.70 -3.08 18.79
CA GLU A 505 0.64 -3.93 19.35
C GLU A 505 -0.74 -3.53 18.83
N LEU A 506 -1.60 -4.52 18.53
CA LEU A 506 -3.02 -4.27 18.25
C LEU A 506 -3.72 -3.69 19.51
N PRO A 507 -4.63 -2.72 19.36
CA PRO A 507 -5.41 -2.20 20.48
C PRO A 507 -6.40 -3.26 21.00
N ALA A 508 -6.76 -3.20 22.29
CA ALA A 508 -7.46 -4.28 22.98
C ALA A 508 -8.79 -4.69 22.33
N HIS A 509 -9.55 -3.74 21.79
CA HIS A 509 -10.83 -3.98 21.11
C HIS A 509 -10.69 -4.54 19.68
N ALA A 510 -9.47 -4.60 19.13
CA ALA A 510 -9.17 -5.20 17.83
C ALA A 510 -8.52 -6.58 17.95
N ARG A 511 -8.00 -6.95 19.12
CA ARG A 511 -7.55 -8.33 19.40
C ARG A 511 -8.74 -9.28 19.31
N MET A 512 -8.51 -10.47 18.73
CA MET A 512 -9.44 -11.58 18.92
C MET A 512 -9.49 -11.95 20.40
N PRO A 513 -10.64 -12.36 20.95
CA PRO A 513 -10.69 -12.90 22.30
C PRO A 513 -9.78 -14.13 22.34
N THR A 514 -8.71 -14.07 23.15
CA THR A 514 -7.87 -15.25 23.40
C THR A 514 -8.78 -16.30 24.00
N THR A 515 -9.04 -17.39 23.26
CA THR A 515 -9.66 -18.58 23.84
C THR A 515 -8.81 -18.98 25.04
N ALA A 516 -9.42 -19.01 26.23
CA ALA A 516 -8.73 -19.45 27.44
C ALA A 516 -8.06 -20.81 27.18
N PRO A 517 -6.88 -21.08 27.78
CA PRO A 517 -6.19 -22.35 27.58
C PRO A 517 -7.14 -23.52 27.86
N ALA A 518 -7.00 -24.59 27.08
CA ALA A 518 -7.94 -25.71 27.05
C ALA A 518 -7.80 -26.67 28.26
N ASP A 519 -7.70 -26.10 29.45
CA ASP A 519 -7.74 -26.78 30.76
C ASP A 519 -9.18 -26.98 31.27
N ALA A 520 -10.19 -26.67 30.44
CA ALA A 520 -11.53 -27.19 30.62
C ALA A 520 -11.47 -28.72 30.48
N PRO A 521 -11.79 -29.51 31.53
CA PRO A 521 -11.65 -30.96 31.48
C PRO A 521 -12.54 -31.53 30.36
N ALA A 522 -11.96 -32.42 29.56
CA ALA A 522 -12.67 -33.04 28.45
C ALA A 522 -13.99 -33.67 28.93
N PRO A 523 -15.11 -33.51 28.19
CA PRO A 523 -16.38 -34.09 28.60
C PRO A 523 -16.24 -35.61 28.71
N THR A 524 -16.47 -36.12 29.92
CA THR A 524 -16.37 -37.55 30.22
C THR A 524 -17.27 -38.34 29.28
N ALA A 525 -16.69 -39.31 28.56
CA ALA A 525 -17.44 -40.17 27.66
C ALA A 525 -18.60 -40.87 28.42
N PRO A 526 -19.78 -41.03 27.81
CA PRO A 526 -20.90 -41.68 28.46
C PRO A 526 -20.54 -43.12 28.83
N GLU A 527 -20.74 -43.46 30.10
CA GLU A 527 -20.47 -44.78 30.63
C GLU A 527 -21.34 -45.83 29.94
N ALA A 528 -20.73 -46.92 29.48
CA ALA A 528 -21.45 -47.96 28.75
C ALA A 528 -22.42 -48.69 29.70
N PRO A 529 -23.68 -48.96 29.29
CA PRO A 529 -24.65 -49.61 30.16
C PRO A 529 -24.20 -51.02 30.53
N ALA A 530 -24.03 -51.27 31.83
CA ALA A 530 -23.66 -52.58 32.35
C ALA A 530 -24.77 -53.60 32.08
N THR A 531 -24.46 -54.65 31.32
CA THR A 531 -25.35 -55.78 31.04
C THR A 531 -25.26 -56.84 32.15
N PRO A 532 -26.38 -57.16 32.84
CA PRO A 532 -26.56 -58.43 33.54
C PRO A 532 -26.97 -59.56 32.57
#